data_AF-A0A945VF04-F1
#
_entry.id   AF-A0A945VF04-F1
#
_cell.length_a   1.000
_cell.length_b   1.000
_cell.length_c   1.000
_cell.angle_alpha   90.00
_cell.angle_beta   90.00
_cell.angle_gamma   90.00
#
_symmetry.space_group_name_H-M   'P 1'
#
loop_
_entity.id
_entity.type
_entity.pdbx_description
1 polymer ?
#
loop_
_entity_poly.entity_id
_entity_poly.type
_entity_poly.pdbx_seq_one_letter_code
_entity_poly.pdbx_strand_id
1 'polypeptide(L)'
;MLKLVSIYLIIFSGVIQLGFSAFDDVKIPMKKIEKSVKREFMSSEFKLLPIDGYNNQNPYTKIYQIESINEYHGYVYISRVFSCRSGGCDADRQSSTNDSFEFFDYFLVTNYAGEVLNVKIYNYQATQGHQVMSKGWLKQFVGFKGENTLDYGSDIEAISGATMSASALTNDIQEAEKIIRKLTDNSIQ
;
A
#
# COMPACT_ATOMS: atom_id res chain seq x y z
N MET A 1 -58.30 -43.46 8.04
CA MET A 1 -57.19 -42.72 7.40
C MET A 1 -57.06 -41.36 8.07
N LEU A 2 -56.24 -41.29 9.13
CA LEU A 2 -56.03 -40.09 9.95
C LEU A 2 -54.82 -39.34 9.38
N LYS A 3 -55.01 -38.11 8.88
CA LYS A 3 -53.91 -37.28 8.38
C LYS A 3 -53.14 -36.68 9.56
N LEU A 4 -51.91 -37.15 9.77
CA LEU A 4 -50.92 -36.58 10.69
C LEU A 4 -50.49 -35.20 10.16
N VAL A 5 -50.82 -34.16 10.93
CA VAL A 5 -50.33 -32.79 10.74
C VAL A 5 -48.86 -32.75 11.17
N SER A 6 -47.96 -32.56 10.20
CA SER A 6 -46.52 -32.36 10.47
C SER A 6 -46.30 -30.97 11.07
N ILE A 7 -45.83 -30.94 12.32
CA ILE A 7 -45.32 -29.76 13.00
C ILE A 7 -43.96 -29.43 12.38
N TYR A 8 -43.87 -28.33 11.63
CA TYR A 8 -42.59 -27.77 11.20
C TYR A 8 -41.95 -27.06 12.40
N LEU A 9 -40.92 -27.69 12.98
CA LEU A 9 -40.01 -27.08 13.94
C LEU A 9 -39.10 -26.11 13.17
N ILE A 10 -39.32 -24.80 13.30
CA ILE A 10 -38.43 -23.77 12.77
C ILE A 10 -37.15 -23.80 13.63
N ILE A 11 -36.15 -24.57 13.19
CA ILE A 11 -34.79 -24.44 13.71
C ILE A 11 -34.21 -23.20 13.02
N PHE A 12 -34.30 -22.07 13.72
CA PHE A 12 -33.57 -20.86 13.39
C PHE A 12 -32.08 -21.17 13.61
N SER A 13 -31.42 -21.80 12.64
CA SER A 13 -29.98 -22.02 12.67
C SER A 13 -29.35 -20.64 12.63
N GLY A 14 -28.85 -20.20 13.80
CA GLY A 14 -28.17 -18.94 13.97
C GLY A 14 -27.16 -18.76 12.84
N VAL A 15 -27.35 -17.70 12.08
CA VAL A 15 -26.34 -17.20 11.16
C VAL A 15 -25.10 -16.95 12.00
N ILE A 16 -24.11 -17.83 11.85
CA ILE A 16 -22.79 -17.63 12.43
C ILE A 16 -22.26 -16.36 11.78
N GLN A 17 -22.33 -15.27 12.52
CA GLN A 17 -21.76 -14.00 12.13
C GLN A 17 -20.24 -14.17 12.23
N LEU A 18 -19.65 -14.71 11.16
CA LEU A 18 -18.21 -14.71 10.97
C LEU A 18 -17.79 -13.25 11.00
N GLY A 19 -17.19 -12.84 12.13
CA GLY A 19 -16.60 -11.52 12.27
C GLY A 19 -15.53 -11.37 11.21
N PHE A 20 -15.85 -10.64 10.13
CA PHE A 20 -14.86 -10.08 9.25
C PHE A 20 -13.99 -9.19 10.14
N SER A 21 -12.76 -9.62 10.41
CA SER A 21 -11.76 -8.74 10.99
C SER A 21 -11.51 -7.66 9.95
N ALA A 22 -12.21 -6.53 10.06
CA ALA A 22 -11.98 -5.37 9.22
C ALA A 22 -10.61 -4.82 9.62
N PHE A 23 -9.56 -5.24 8.90
CA PHE A 23 -8.30 -4.51 8.92
C PHE A 23 -8.61 -3.04 8.58
N ASP A 24 -8.12 -2.10 9.39
CA ASP A 24 -8.34 -0.67 9.17
C ASP A 24 -7.80 -0.30 7.79
N ASP A 25 -8.67 0.12 6.87
CA ASP A 25 -8.28 0.33 5.49
C ASP A 25 -7.22 1.44 5.35
N VAL A 26 -6.40 1.38 4.29
CA VAL A 26 -5.44 2.43 3.96
C VAL A 26 -6.17 3.75 3.72
N LYS A 27 -5.75 4.81 4.42
CA LYS A 27 -6.46 6.11 4.46
C LYS A 27 -5.86 7.08 3.45
N ILE A 28 -5.97 6.74 2.17
CA ILE A 28 -5.61 7.63 1.06
C ILE A 28 -6.88 7.97 0.27
N PRO A 29 -7.29 9.25 0.18
CA PRO A 29 -8.45 9.61 -0.61
C PRO A 29 -8.20 9.33 -2.10
N MET A 30 -9.06 8.54 -2.74
CA MET A 30 -8.92 8.14 -4.15
C MET A 30 -8.72 9.34 -5.10
N LYS A 31 -9.43 10.46 -4.86
CA LYS A 31 -9.26 11.71 -5.61
C LYS A 31 -7.82 12.25 -5.64
N LYS A 32 -7.00 11.97 -4.61
CA LYS A 32 -5.58 12.40 -4.55
C LYS A 32 -4.70 11.52 -5.43
N ILE A 33 -5.00 10.22 -5.49
CA ILE A 33 -4.36 9.25 -6.39
C ILE A 33 -4.71 9.64 -7.83
N GLU A 34 -6.00 9.78 -8.13
CA GLU A 34 -6.49 10.17 -9.46
C GLU A 34 -5.86 11.48 -9.95
N LYS A 35 -5.76 12.50 -9.08
CA LYS A 35 -5.08 13.77 -9.42
C LYS A 35 -3.59 13.59 -9.73
N SER A 36 -2.95 12.59 -9.14
CA SER A 36 -1.54 12.30 -9.38
C SER A 36 -1.36 11.57 -10.69
N VAL A 37 -2.15 10.52 -10.93
CA VAL A 37 -2.22 9.81 -12.22
C VAL A 37 -2.50 10.77 -13.38
N LYS A 38 -3.53 11.62 -13.25
CA LYS A 38 -3.87 12.64 -14.25
C LYS A 38 -2.71 13.60 -14.57
N ARG A 39 -1.90 13.93 -13.56
CA ARG A 39 -0.73 14.81 -13.76
C ARG A 39 0.37 14.10 -14.53
N GLU A 40 0.67 12.85 -14.19
CA GLU A 40 1.80 12.12 -14.80
C GLU A 40 1.51 11.75 -16.26
N PHE A 41 0.26 11.36 -16.59
CA PHE A 41 -0.09 10.91 -17.94
C PHE A 41 -0.82 11.96 -18.80
N MET A 42 -1.03 13.17 -18.28
CA MET A 42 -1.79 14.26 -18.93
C MET A 42 -3.17 13.86 -19.48
N SER A 43 -3.72 12.71 -19.05
CA SER A 43 -4.97 12.15 -19.58
C SER A 43 -6.19 12.71 -18.86
N SER A 44 -7.25 13.01 -19.62
CA SER A 44 -8.55 13.40 -19.06
C SER A 44 -9.35 12.20 -18.56
N GLU A 45 -9.14 11.00 -19.12
CA GLU A 45 -9.91 9.80 -18.81
C GLU A 45 -9.00 8.57 -18.66
N PHE A 46 -9.11 7.90 -17.51
CA PHE A 46 -8.45 6.64 -17.20
C PHE A 46 -9.31 5.84 -16.21
N LYS A 47 -9.01 4.55 -16.09
CA LYS A 47 -9.56 3.62 -15.11
C LYS A 47 -8.43 3.07 -14.27
N LEU A 48 -8.75 2.79 -13.00
CA LEU A 48 -7.88 2.08 -12.07
C LEU A 48 -8.49 0.70 -11.84
N LEU A 49 -7.92 -0.34 -12.44
CA LEU A 49 -8.39 -1.71 -12.34
C LEU A 49 -7.64 -2.44 -11.22
N PRO A 50 -8.30 -2.94 -10.17
CA PRO A 50 -7.62 -3.58 -9.05
C PRO A 50 -6.92 -4.88 -9.49
N ILE A 51 -5.76 -5.15 -8.92
CA ILE A 51 -5.01 -6.41 -9.03
C ILE A 51 -4.95 -7.05 -7.64
N ASP A 52 -5.58 -8.21 -7.51
CA ASP A 52 -5.62 -8.98 -6.27
C ASP A 52 -4.41 -9.92 -6.10
N GLY A 53 -4.23 -10.47 -4.89
CA GLY A 53 -3.24 -11.52 -4.62
C GLY A 53 -1.90 -11.04 -4.02
N TYR A 54 -1.73 -9.73 -3.80
CA TYR A 54 -0.50 -9.13 -3.26
C TYR A 54 -0.59 -8.66 -1.81
N ASN A 55 -1.69 -8.95 -1.12
CA ASN A 55 -1.91 -8.58 0.28
C ASN A 55 -1.37 -9.60 1.30
N ASN A 56 -0.78 -10.71 0.84
CA ASN A 56 -0.31 -11.80 1.72
C ASN A 56 0.85 -11.38 2.64
N GLN A 57 1.77 -10.54 2.13
CA GLN A 57 2.93 -10.07 2.89
C GLN A 57 2.59 -8.84 3.73
N ASN A 58 1.77 -7.95 3.17
CA ASN A 58 1.30 -6.74 3.84
C ASN A 58 -0.19 -6.56 3.50
N PRO A 59 -1.11 -6.74 4.47
CA PRO A 59 -2.56 -6.73 4.22
C PRO A 59 -3.10 -5.36 3.78
N TYR A 60 -2.29 -4.30 3.94
CA TYR A 60 -2.62 -2.94 3.50
C TYR A 60 -2.26 -2.70 2.02
N THR A 61 -1.59 -3.65 1.37
CA THR A 61 -1.15 -3.52 -0.01
C THR A 61 -2.33 -3.63 -0.98
N LYS A 62 -2.46 -2.62 -1.84
CA LYS A 62 -3.40 -2.61 -2.97
C LYS A 62 -2.68 -2.16 -4.23
N ILE A 63 -2.98 -2.81 -5.34
CA ILE A 63 -2.38 -2.49 -6.64
C ILE A 63 -3.50 -2.24 -7.62
N TYR A 64 -3.33 -1.21 -8.46
CA TYR A 64 -4.23 -0.89 -9.55
C TYR A 64 -3.46 -0.75 -10.84
N GLN A 65 -3.95 -1.38 -11.90
CA GLN A 65 -3.53 -1.11 -13.27
C GLN A 65 -4.18 0.17 -13.79
N ILE A 66 -3.38 1.02 -14.43
CA ILE A 66 -3.83 2.28 -15.02
C ILE A 66 -4.10 2.04 -16.51
N GLU A 67 -5.36 2.17 -16.92
CA GLU A 67 -5.77 1.99 -18.31
C GLU A 67 -6.54 3.19 -18.83
N SER A 68 -6.31 3.52 -20.08
CA SER A 68 -7.20 4.34 -20.90
C SER A 68 -7.81 3.48 -22.00
N ILE A 69 -8.66 4.04 -22.86
CA ILE A 69 -9.52 3.28 -23.80
C ILE A 69 -8.75 2.20 -24.59
N ASN A 70 -7.50 2.43 -24.97
CA ASN A 70 -6.67 1.44 -25.70
C ASN A 70 -5.20 1.46 -25.28
N GLU A 71 -4.89 1.96 -24.09
CA GLU A 71 -3.49 2.13 -23.68
C GLU A 71 -3.33 1.85 -22.19
N TYR A 72 -2.41 0.93 -21.90
CA TYR A 72 -1.92 0.64 -20.56
C TYR A 72 -0.80 1.63 -20.22
N HIS A 73 -0.93 2.29 -19.07
CA HIS A 73 -0.05 3.40 -18.66
C HIS A 73 0.95 3.02 -17.57
N GLY A 74 0.65 2.01 -16.74
CA GLY A 74 1.45 1.66 -15.58
C GLY A 74 0.61 1.21 -14.39
N TYR A 75 1.17 1.31 -13.18
CA TYR A 75 0.51 0.89 -11.95
C TYR A 75 0.40 2.00 -10.92
N VAL A 76 -0.63 1.91 -10.07
CA VAL A 76 -0.64 2.54 -8.75
C VAL A 76 -0.42 1.45 -7.72
N TYR A 77 0.59 1.62 -6.88
CA TYR A 77 0.80 0.79 -5.70
C TYR A 77 0.48 1.61 -4.45
N ILE A 78 -0.31 1.03 -3.54
CA ILE A 78 -0.73 1.64 -2.29
C ILE A 78 -0.35 0.70 -1.16
N SER A 79 0.26 1.22 -0.08
CA SER A 79 0.52 0.40 1.10
C SER A 79 0.66 1.24 2.37
N ARG A 80 0.84 0.54 3.49
CA ARG A 80 1.19 1.09 4.80
C ARG A 80 2.59 0.66 5.17
N VAL A 81 3.40 1.64 5.53
CA VAL A 81 4.74 1.43 6.11
C VAL A 81 4.62 1.49 7.62
N PHE A 82 5.22 0.51 8.29
CA PHE A 82 5.40 0.51 9.74
C PHE A 82 6.81 1.01 10.10
N SER A 83 6.89 1.94 11.04
CA SER A 83 8.15 2.46 11.58
C SER A 83 8.22 2.25 13.09
N CYS A 84 9.42 1.96 13.62
CA CYS A 84 9.61 1.87 15.06
C CYS A 84 9.52 3.26 15.72
N ARG A 85 8.98 3.29 16.94
CA ARG A 85 9.04 4.44 17.85
C ARG A 85 10.46 4.69 18.36
N SER A 86 10.69 5.87 18.91
CA SER A 86 11.88 6.15 19.73
C SER A 86 11.88 5.25 20.97
N GLY A 87 12.75 4.23 21.00
CA GLY A 87 12.72 3.14 21.99
C GLY A 87 12.80 1.74 21.37
N GLY A 88 12.60 1.64 20.05
CA GLY A 88 12.68 0.38 19.31
C GLY A 88 11.34 -0.35 19.22
N CYS A 89 11.28 -1.36 18.34
CA CYS A 89 10.09 -2.19 18.13
C CYS A 89 9.95 -3.34 19.15
N ASP A 90 10.93 -3.52 20.04
CA ASP A 90 11.02 -4.63 21.00
C ASP A 90 10.73 -4.24 22.46
N ALA A 91 10.54 -2.95 22.76
CA ALA A 91 10.44 -2.46 24.14
C ALA A 91 9.15 -2.92 24.88
N ASP A 92 8.13 -3.41 24.17
CA ASP A 92 6.87 -3.88 24.74
C ASP A 92 6.52 -5.31 24.28
N ARG A 93 7.23 -6.32 24.80
CA ARG A 93 6.81 -7.73 24.63
C ARG A 93 5.66 -8.14 25.56
N GLN A 94 5.06 -7.19 26.31
CA GLN A 94 4.05 -7.48 27.33
C GLN A 94 2.67 -6.86 27.08
N SER A 95 2.51 -6.06 26.03
CA SER A 95 1.22 -5.47 25.66
C SER A 95 0.70 -6.12 24.37
N SER A 96 -0.24 -7.04 24.52
CA SER A 96 -0.96 -7.73 23.44
C SER A 96 -2.02 -6.85 22.76
N THR A 97 -1.67 -5.60 22.45
CA THR A 97 -2.50 -4.66 21.71
C THR A 97 -1.63 -4.00 20.65
N ASN A 98 -2.18 -3.75 19.46
CA ASN A 98 -1.54 -3.23 18.24
C ASN A 98 -0.87 -1.84 18.36
N ASP A 99 -0.12 -1.57 19.43
CA ASP A 99 0.25 -0.24 19.89
C ASP A 99 1.78 0.00 19.91
N SER A 100 2.58 -0.92 19.34
CA SER A 100 4.04 -0.84 19.34
C SER A 100 4.64 -0.24 18.06
N PHE A 101 3.87 -0.13 16.97
CA PHE A 101 4.34 0.42 15.71
C PHE A 101 3.69 1.77 15.40
N GLU A 102 4.51 2.69 14.92
CA GLU A 102 4.04 3.86 14.20
C GLU A 102 3.86 3.49 12.73
N PHE A 103 3.06 4.26 12.00
CA PHE A 103 2.84 3.97 10.60
C PHE A 103 2.53 5.21 9.78
N PHE A 104 2.65 5.05 8.48
CA PHE A 104 2.10 5.99 7.51
C PHE A 104 1.67 5.26 6.26
N ASP A 105 0.66 5.81 5.60
CA ASP A 105 0.17 5.28 4.33
C ASP A 105 0.89 5.99 3.19
N TYR A 106 1.11 5.31 2.08
CA TYR A 106 1.67 5.94 0.90
C TYR A 106 1.15 5.29 -0.37
N PHE A 107 1.35 5.99 -1.47
CA PHE A 107 1.23 5.38 -2.79
C PHE A 107 2.40 5.81 -3.67
N LEU A 108 2.69 4.98 -4.65
CA LEU A 108 3.51 5.33 -5.79
C LEU A 108 2.77 5.09 -7.11
N VAL A 109 3.17 5.81 -8.14
CA VAL A 109 2.70 5.67 -9.52
C VAL A 109 3.89 5.28 -10.37
N THR A 110 3.73 4.27 -11.21
CA THR A 110 4.74 3.86 -12.20
C THR A 110 4.26 4.07 -13.62
N ASN A 111 5.19 4.11 -14.58
CA ASN A 111 4.87 3.93 -16.00
C ASN A 111 4.73 2.45 -16.36
N TYR A 112 4.39 2.17 -17.62
CA TYR A 112 4.22 0.82 -18.16
C TYR A 112 5.48 -0.04 -18.10
N ALA A 113 6.66 0.58 -17.95
CA ALA A 113 7.94 -0.11 -17.82
C ALA A 113 8.36 -0.29 -16.35
N GLY A 114 7.45 -0.03 -15.40
CA GLY A 114 7.69 -0.14 -13.96
C GLY A 114 8.47 1.03 -13.35
N GLU A 115 8.79 2.09 -14.10
CA GLU A 115 9.55 3.21 -13.54
C GLU A 115 8.68 4.08 -12.63
N VAL A 116 9.16 4.34 -11.40
CA VAL A 116 8.50 5.24 -10.46
C VAL A 116 8.44 6.67 -11.01
N LEU A 117 7.23 7.19 -11.18
CA LEU A 117 6.95 8.57 -11.61
C LEU A 117 6.60 9.49 -10.44
N ASN A 118 5.98 8.96 -9.40
CA ASN A 118 5.47 9.75 -8.30
C ASN A 118 5.38 8.92 -7.02
N VAL A 119 5.78 9.52 -5.88
CA VAL A 119 5.58 8.93 -4.54
C VAL A 119 4.94 9.98 -3.64
N LYS A 120 3.95 9.59 -2.83
CA LYS A 120 3.33 10.46 -1.81
C LYS A 120 2.96 9.71 -0.55
N ILE A 121 3.23 10.35 0.58
CA ILE A 121 2.85 9.88 1.92
C ILE A 121 1.58 10.60 2.40
N TYR A 122 0.73 9.86 3.10
CA TYR A 122 -0.53 10.26 3.72
C TYR A 122 -0.68 9.59 5.09
N ASN A 123 -1.65 10.06 5.88
CA ASN A 123 -2.01 9.44 7.16
C ASN A 123 -0.79 9.11 8.04
N TYR A 124 0.05 10.11 8.29
CA TYR A 124 1.29 9.92 9.04
C TYR A 124 1.01 9.85 10.54
N GLN A 125 0.98 8.62 11.07
CA GLN A 125 0.72 8.27 12.47
C GLN A 125 2.03 7.84 13.15
N ALA A 126 3.03 8.73 13.11
CA ALA A 126 4.30 8.56 13.79
C ALA A 126 4.70 9.84 14.54
N THR A 127 5.38 9.69 15.67
CA THR A 127 5.75 10.80 16.57
C THR A 127 6.84 11.68 15.97
N GLN A 128 7.74 11.08 15.17
CA GLN A 128 8.86 11.77 14.55
C GLN A 128 9.01 11.39 13.08
N GLY A 129 9.83 12.13 12.36
CA GLY A 129 10.23 11.80 11.00
C GLY A 129 9.38 12.37 9.86
N HIS A 130 8.47 13.31 10.14
CA HIS A 130 7.62 13.97 9.13
C HIS A 130 8.38 14.53 7.91
N GLN A 131 9.69 14.76 8.03
CA GLN A 131 10.57 15.15 6.94
C GLN A 131 10.51 14.19 5.73
N VAL A 132 10.20 12.90 5.93
CA VAL A 132 10.02 11.94 4.81
C VAL A 132 8.86 12.32 3.89
N MET A 133 7.91 13.14 4.36
CA MET A 133 6.79 13.62 3.56
C MET A 133 7.18 14.76 2.61
N SER A 134 8.42 15.26 2.68
CA SER A 134 8.85 16.37 1.84
C SER A 134 8.89 15.95 0.37
N LYS A 135 8.35 16.81 -0.51
CA LYS A 135 8.36 16.56 -1.95
C LYS A 135 9.77 16.49 -2.53
N GLY A 136 10.72 17.21 -1.94
CA GLY A 136 12.12 17.21 -2.38
C GLY A 136 12.75 15.85 -2.11
N TRP A 137 12.61 15.34 -0.89
CA TRP A 137 13.18 14.06 -0.51
C TRP A 137 12.53 12.88 -1.25
N LEU A 138 11.19 12.88 -1.38
CA LEU A 138 10.45 11.82 -2.10
C LEU A 138 10.77 11.75 -3.60
N LYS A 139 11.31 12.82 -4.21
CA LYS A 139 11.71 12.80 -5.62
C LYS A 139 12.92 11.90 -5.89
N GLN A 140 13.69 11.52 -4.87
CA GLN A 140 14.84 10.64 -5.03
C GLN A 140 14.45 9.23 -5.48
N PHE A 141 13.19 8.83 -5.29
CA PHE A 141 12.67 7.55 -5.77
C PHE A 141 12.21 7.60 -7.24
N VAL A 142 12.09 8.77 -7.85
CA VAL A 142 11.63 8.89 -9.24
C VAL A 142 12.71 8.35 -10.18
N GLY A 143 12.31 7.54 -11.16
CA GLY A 143 13.22 6.83 -12.07
C GLY A 143 13.64 5.45 -11.58
N PHE A 144 13.32 5.09 -10.34
CA PHE A 144 13.63 3.77 -9.81
C PHE A 144 12.77 2.69 -10.48
N LYS A 145 13.37 1.53 -10.78
CA LYS A 145 12.76 0.38 -11.48
C LYS A 145 12.98 -0.97 -10.78
N GLY A 146 13.52 -0.94 -9.56
CA GLY A 146 13.86 -2.14 -8.81
C GLY A 146 15.08 -2.94 -9.32
N GLU A 147 15.78 -2.49 -10.37
CA GLU A 147 16.92 -3.21 -10.98
C GLU A 147 18.09 -3.38 -10.00
N ASN A 148 18.35 -2.35 -9.21
CA ASN A 148 19.34 -2.36 -8.13
C ASN A 148 18.66 -2.10 -6.78
N THR A 149 19.35 -2.37 -5.69
CA THR A 149 18.90 -1.93 -4.36
C THR A 149 19.16 -0.44 -4.17
N LEU A 150 18.33 0.21 -3.37
CA LEU A 150 18.55 1.58 -2.92
C LEU A 150 19.10 1.55 -1.50
N ASP A 151 20.31 2.08 -1.31
CA ASP A 151 20.94 2.17 0.00
C ASP A 151 20.62 3.52 0.66
N TYR A 152 19.87 3.47 1.76
CA TYR A 152 19.61 4.67 2.58
C TYR A 152 20.91 5.22 3.19
N GLY A 153 21.11 6.53 3.05
CA GLY A 153 22.32 7.24 3.43
C GLY A 153 23.41 7.27 2.34
N SER A 154 23.22 6.54 1.22
CA SER A 154 24.08 6.59 0.04
C SER A 154 23.29 7.07 -1.18
N ASP A 155 22.36 6.25 -1.67
CA ASP A 155 21.53 6.56 -2.84
C ASP A 155 20.33 7.44 -2.50
N ILE A 156 19.81 7.26 -1.28
CA ILE A 156 18.72 8.07 -0.73
C ILE A 156 19.26 8.88 0.45
N GLU A 157 19.12 10.20 0.39
CA GLU A 157 19.65 11.11 1.42
C GLU A 157 19.15 10.74 2.82
N ALA A 158 20.10 10.67 3.76
CA ALA A 158 19.77 10.46 5.16
C ALA A 158 19.06 11.68 5.76
N ILE A 159 18.03 11.44 6.55
CA ILE A 159 17.30 12.49 7.25
C ILE A 159 17.55 12.36 8.76
N SER A 160 18.12 13.42 9.35
CA SER A 160 18.26 13.54 10.80
C SER A 160 16.88 13.56 11.48
N GLY A 161 16.71 12.71 12.50
CA GLY A 161 15.44 12.59 13.23
C GLY A 161 14.32 11.86 12.46
N ALA A 162 14.61 11.28 11.29
CA ALA A 162 13.65 10.48 10.52
C ALA A 162 14.22 9.15 10.02
N THR A 163 15.33 8.68 10.57
CA THR A 163 16.08 7.51 10.08
C THR A 163 15.23 6.25 9.98
N MET A 164 14.41 5.96 11.00
CA MET A 164 13.54 4.77 11.00
C MET A 164 12.47 4.86 9.92
N SER A 165 11.75 5.99 9.81
CA SER A 165 10.72 6.18 8.78
C SER A 165 11.30 6.20 7.36
N ALA A 166 12.44 6.85 7.17
CA ALA A 166 13.11 6.98 5.88
C ALA A 166 13.63 5.62 5.38
N SER A 167 14.28 4.86 6.26
CA SER A 167 14.75 3.50 5.96
C SER A 167 13.58 2.55 5.70
N ALA A 168 12.52 2.58 6.53
CA ALA A 168 11.34 1.74 6.34
C ALA A 168 10.64 2.01 5.00
N LEU A 169 10.46 3.28 4.61
CA LEU A 169 9.89 3.61 3.30
C LEU A 169 10.79 3.16 2.15
N THR A 170 12.11 3.36 2.28
CA THR A 170 13.07 2.94 1.24
C THR A 170 12.99 1.43 1.01
N ASN A 171 12.86 0.64 2.08
CA ASN A 171 12.69 -0.80 1.98
C ASN A 171 11.33 -1.18 1.38
N ASP A 172 10.24 -0.51 1.77
CA ASP A 172 8.90 -0.82 1.25
C ASP A 172 8.77 -0.48 -0.24
N ILE A 173 9.35 0.63 -0.70
CA ILE A 173 9.41 0.99 -2.13
C ILE A 173 10.19 -0.05 -2.93
N GLN A 174 11.30 -0.56 -2.40
CA GLN A 174 12.04 -1.65 -3.05
C GLN A 174 11.22 -2.92 -3.17
N GLU A 175 10.40 -3.27 -2.17
CA GLU A 175 9.50 -4.41 -2.27
C GLU A 175 8.36 -4.17 -3.25
N ALA A 176 7.78 -2.97 -3.24
CA ALA A 176 6.77 -2.55 -4.22
C ALA A 176 7.28 -2.71 -5.65
N GLU A 177 8.51 -2.28 -5.93
CA GLU A 177 9.12 -2.40 -7.25
C GLU A 177 9.42 -3.85 -7.66
N LYS A 178 9.80 -4.73 -6.72
CA LYS A 178 9.91 -6.17 -7.04
C LYS A 178 8.57 -6.76 -7.46
N ILE A 179 7.48 -6.33 -6.84
CA ILE A 179 6.12 -6.77 -7.20
C ILE A 179 5.74 -6.21 -8.57
N ILE A 180 5.94 -4.91 -8.79
CA ILE A 180 5.63 -4.23 -10.07
C ILE A 180 6.42 -4.84 -11.22
N ARG A 181 7.70 -5.18 -11.02
CA ARG A 181 8.49 -5.85 -12.05
C ARG A 181 7.92 -7.21 -12.42
N LYS A 182 7.52 -8.04 -11.43
CA LYS A 182 6.86 -9.33 -11.72
C LYS A 182 5.56 -9.14 -12.53
N LEU A 183 4.79 -8.09 -12.24
CA LEU A 183 3.58 -7.76 -13.00
C LEU A 183 3.91 -7.34 -14.44
N THR A 184 4.98 -6.55 -14.60
CA THR A 184 5.44 -6.06 -15.91
C THR A 184 6.03 -7.18 -16.77
N ASP A 185 6.80 -8.10 -16.18
CA ASP A 185 7.37 -9.24 -16.89
C ASP A 185 6.28 -10.20 -17.39
N ASN A 186 5.21 -10.39 -16.60
CA ASN A 186 4.08 -11.25 -16.96
C ASN A 186 3.13 -10.62 -18.00
N SER A 187 3.14 -9.30 -18.17
CA SER A 187 2.30 -8.61 -19.16
C SER A 187 2.94 -8.52 -20.56
N ILE A 188 4.23 -8.89 -20.68
CA ILE A 188 4.99 -8.94 -21.93
C ILE A 188 4.91 -10.34 -22.60
N GLN A 189 4.39 -11.36 -21.89
CA GLN A 189 4.10 -12.71 -22.43
C GLN A 189 2.70 -12.82 -23.03
#